data_AF-A0A2S6T7G2-F1
#
_entry.id   AF-A0A2S6T7G2-F1
#
_cell.length_a   1.000
_cell.length_b   1.000
_cell.length_c   1.000
_cell.angle_alpha   90.00
_cell.angle_beta   90.00
_cell.angle_gamma   90.00
#
_symmetry.space_group_name_H-M   'P 1'
#
loop_
_entity.id
_entity.type
_entity.pdbx_description
1 polymer ?
#
loop_
_entity_poly.entity_id
_entity_poly.type
_entity_poly.pdbx_seq_one_letter_code
_entity_poly.pdbx_strand_id
1 'polypeptide(L)'
;MIEELLGRFESVFTSDFMLAKDTMKDEASRSTFVVIGGAGTIGSAVVKLLVSLEAKKIQVVDISENNLVELIRDIRSSKYNTLTEIENYAMDCGSEEFVRYFNQLPSVDYLLNFSALKHV
;
A
#
# COMPACT_ATOMS: atom_id res chain seq x y z
N MET A 1 -14.95 8.26 -15.48
CA MET A 1 -14.03 9.40 -15.70
C MET A 1 -12.68 8.98 -16.31
N ILE A 2 -11.77 8.25 -15.63
CA ILE A 2 -10.50 7.80 -16.28
C ILE A 2 -10.73 6.73 -17.36
N GLU A 3 -11.57 5.74 -17.08
CA GLU A 3 -11.91 4.65 -18.02
C GLU A 3 -12.55 5.18 -19.31
N GLU A 4 -13.46 6.16 -19.19
CA GLU A 4 -14.08 6.85 -20.33
C GLU A 4 -13.05 7.65 -21.14
N LEU A 5 -12.12 8.35 -20.47
CA LEU A 5 -11.04 9.09 -21.14
C LEU A 5 -10.09 8.16 -21.91
N LEU A 6 -9.85 6.96 -21.39
CA LEU A 6 -8.95 5.98 -22.01
C LEU A 6 -9.66 5.03 -22.98
N GLY A 7 -10.99 5.08 -23.05
CA GLY A 7 -11.80 4.10 -23.80
C GLY A 7 -11.59 2.66 -23.32
N ARG A 8 -11.24 2.47 -22.04
CA ARG A 8 -10.93 1.17 -21.43
C ARG A 8 -11.78 0.98 -20.18
N PHE A 9 -12.84 0.19 -20.32
CA PHE A 9 -13.81 -0.09 -19.27
C PHE A 9 -13.50 -1.36 -18.47
N GLU A 10 -12.54 -2.16 -18.94
CA GLU A 10 -12.09 -3.37 -18.26
C GLU A 10 -10.58 -3.33 -18.05
N SER A 11 -10.14 -3.78 -16.87
CA SER A 11 -8.72 -3.97 -16.60
C SER A 11 -8.19 -5.14 -17.43
N VAL A 12 -7.02 -4.95 -18.05
CA VAL A 12 -6.32 -6.02 -18.77
C VAL A 12 -5.90 -7.18 -17.87
N PHE A 13 -5.90 -6.97 -16.54
CA PHE A 13 -5.55 -7.98 -15.54
C PHE A 13 -6.78 -8.62 -14.87
N THR A 14 -8.01 -8.36 -15.34
CA THR A 14 -9.23 -8.82 -14.67
C THR A 14 -9.24 -10.35 -14.51
N SER A 15 -8.96 -11.08 -15.59
CA SER A 15 -8.97 -12.55 -15.57
C SER A 15 -7.90 -13.11 -14.63
N ASP A 16 -6.67 -12.61 -14.72
CA ASP A 16 -5.55 -13.06 -13.88
C ASP A 16 -5.82 -12.74 -12.40
N PHE A 17 -6.34 -11.55 -12.11
CA PHE A 17 -6.69 -11.15 -10.76
C PHE A 17 -7.75 -12.06 -10.16
N MET A 18 -8.83 -12.36 -10.90
CA MET A 18 -9.90 -13.22 -10.40
C MET A 18 -9.43 -14.66 -10.14
N LEU A 19 -8.48 -15.16 -10.93
CA LEU A 19 -7.88 -16.48 -10.72
C LEU A 19 -6.97 -16.53 -9.48
N ALA A 20 -6.22 -15.46 -9.22
CA ALA A 20 -5.27 -15.41 -8.11
C ALA A 20 -5.86 -14.86 -6.80
N LYS A 21 -7.04 -14.22 -6.85
CA LYS A 21 -7.58 -13.41 -5.75
C LYS A 21 -7.65 -14.15 -4.42
N ASP A 22 -8.18 -15.36 -4.42
CA ASP A 22 -8.37 -16.11 -3.18
C ASP A 22 -7.03 -16.55 -2.58
N THR A 23 -6.07 -16.97 -3.41
CA THR A 23 -4.71 -17.28 -2.98
C THR A 23 -3.99 -16.03 -2.45
N MET A 24 -4.11 -14.89 -3.14
CA MET A 24 -3.53 -13.62 -2.69
C MET A 24 -4.14 -13.16 -1.37
N LYS A 25 -5.46 -13.30 -1.20
CA LYS A 25 -6.15 -12.96 0.04
C LYS A 25 -5.67 -13.85 1.18
N ASP A 26 -5.63 -15.16 0.95
CA ASP A 26 -5.17 -16.13 1.94
C ASP A 26 -3.74 -15.81 2.41
N GLU A 27 -2.83 -15.52 1.48
CA GLU A 27 -1.46 -15.13 1.80
C GLU A 27 -1.37 -13.77 2.50
N ALA A 28 -2.04 -12.75 1.98
CA ALA A 28 -2.03 -11.41 2.56
C ALA A 28 -2.55 -11.43 4.01
N SER A 29 -3.60 -12.20 4.29
CA SER A 29 -4.23 -12.26 5.61
C SER A 29 -3.33 -12.78 6.73
N ARG A 30 -2.24 -13.48 6.38
CA ARG A 30 -1.22 -13.95 7.32
C ARG A 30 0.04 -13.11 7.33
N SER A 31 0.20 -12.23 6.35
CA SER A 31 1.46 -11.57 6.03
C SER A 31 1.49 -10.11 6.46
N THR A 32 2.68 -9.66 6.81
CA THR A 32 3.01 -8.29 7.19
C THR A 32 3.74 -7.58 6.07
N PHE A 33 3.38 -6.32 5.83
CA PHE A 33 3.87 -5.54 4.70
C PHE A 33 4.46 -4.22 5.18
N VAL A 34 5.62 -3.84 4.64
CA VAL A 34 6.15 -2.48 4.71
C VAL A 34 6.14 -1.90 3.31
N VAL A 35 5.50 -0.74 3.15
CA VAL A 35 5.33 -0.07 1.86
C VAL A 35 6.01 1.30 1.91
N ILE A 36 7.19 1.41 1.27
CA ILE A 36 7.96 2.65 1.16
C ILE A 36 7.49 3.44 -0.06
N GLY A 37 7.32 4.76 0.07
CA GLY A 37 6.62 5.57 -0.93
C GLY A 37 5.12 5.24 -1.00
N GLY A 38 4.56 4.75 0.10
CA GLY A 38 3.22 4.17 0.15
C GLY A 38 2.09 5.20 0.03
N ALA A 39 2.36 6.49 0.16
CA ALA A 39 1.39 7.56 -0.07
C ALA A 39 1.48 8.16 -1.48
N GLY A 40 2.46 7.74 -2.30
CA GLY A 40 2.53 8.05 -3.71
C GLY A 40 1.40 7.41 -4.53
N THR A 41 1.30 7.76 -5.82
CA THR A 41 0.20 7.28 -6.68
C THR A 41 0.14 5.74 -6.78
N ILE A 42 1.28 5.09 -7.02
CA ILE A 42 1.34 3.62 -7.12
C ILE A 42 1.26 2.99 -5.72
N GLY A 43 2.04 3.51 -4.77
CA GLY A 43 2.07 3.00 -3.40
C GLY A 43 0.68 3.00 -2.75
N SER A 44 -0.09 4.09 -2.90
CA SER A 44 -1.44 4.19 -2.33
C SER A 44 -2.42 3.22 -2.96
N ALA A 45 -2.31 2.96 -4.27
CA ALA A 45 -3.11 1.94 -4.95
C ALA A 45 -2.79 0.52 -4.42
N VAL A 46 -1.51 0.23 -4.19
CA VAL A 46 -1.07 -1.06 -3.63
C VAL A 46 -1.50 -1.21 -2.17
N VAL A 47 -1.38 -0.17 -1.33
CA VAL A 47 -1.87 -0.19 0.06
C VAL A 47 -3.37 -0.49 0.09
N LYS A 48 -4.17 0.20 -0.74
CA LYS A 48 -5.62 -0.05 -0.81
C LYS A 48 -5.95 -1.46 -1.29
N LEU A 49 -5.18 -2.00 -2.24
CA LEU A 49 -5.31 -3.39 -2.66
C LEU A 49 -5.04 -4.36 -1.49
N LEU A 50 -3.94 -4.18 -0.76
CA LEU A 50 -3.60 -5.02 0.39
C LEU A 50 -4.67 -4.95 1.50
N VAL A 51 -5.23 -3.76 1.75
CA VAL A 51 -6.37 -3.60 2.68
C VAL A 51 -7.59 -4.38 2.18
N SER A 52 -7.91 -4.33 0.88
CA SER A 52 -9.03 -5.08 0.30
C SER A 52 -8.83 -6.61 0.33
N LEU A 53 -7.57 -7.04 0.41
CA LEU A 53 -7.17 -8.43 0.60
C LEU A 53 -7.04 -8.83 2.08
N GLU A 54 -7.45 -7.94 2.99
CA GLU A 54 -7.44 -8.18 4.45
C GLU A 54 -6.04 -8.52 4.98
N ALA A 55 -5.00 -7.84 4.48
CA ALA A 55 -3.63 -8.05 4.95
C ALA A 55 -3.53 -7.98 6.48
N LYS A 56 -2.64 -8.77 7.10
CA LYS A 56 -2.51 -8.79 8.57
C LYS A 56 -2.09 -7.44 9.13
N LYS A 57 -0.99 -6.90 8.63
CA LYS A 57 -0.43 -5.60 9.04
C LYS A 57 0.20 -4.89 7.86
N ILE A 58 -0.01 -3.60 7.75
CA ILE A 58 0.61 -2.73 6.74
C ILE A 58 1.25 -1.54 7.45
N GLN A 59 2.56 -1.36 7.27
CA GLN A 59 3.29 -0.17 7.68
C GLN A 59 3.59 0.67 6.45
N VAL A 60 3.02 1.86 6.38
CA VAL A 60 3.16 2.78 5.25
C VAL A 60 4.21 3.82 5.59
N VAL A 61 5.28 3.91 4.79
CA VAL A 61 6.34 4.91 4.95
C VAL A 61 6.31 5.85 3.75
N ASP A 62 6.21 7.15 3.99
CA ASP A 62 6.28 8.17 2.95
C ASP A 62 6.79 9.49 3.54
N ILE A 63 7.42 10.32 2.72
CA ILE A 63 7.89 11.65 3.15
C ILE A 63 6.73 12.65 3.30
N SER A 64 5.62 12.44 2.60
CA SER A 64 4.50 13.37 2.57
C SER A 64 3.45 13.01 3.63
N GLU A 65 3.49 13.72 4.77
CA GLU A 65 2.46 13.60 5.81
C GLU A 65 1.05 13.85 5.27
N ASN A 66 0.87 14.88 4.44
CA ASN A 66 -0.42 15.21 3.84
C ASN A 66 -0.98 14.05 3.00
N ASN A 67 -0.14 13.40 2.20
CA ASN A 67 -0.58 12.27 1.39
C ASN A 67 -0.91 11.05 2.26
N LEU A 68 -0.17 10.83 3.36
CA LEU A 68 -0.48 9.78 4.33
C LEU A 68 -1.84 10.04 4.98
N VAL A 69 -2.14 11.27 5.39
CA VAL A 69 -3.45 11.66 5.94
C VAL A 69 -4.57 11.36 4.95
N GLU A 70 -4.43 11.78 3.69
CA GLU A 70 -5.46 11.51 2.68
C GLU A 70 -5.61 10.01 2.39
N LEU A 71 -4.51 9.24 2.35
CA LEU A 71 -4.56 7.80 2.18
C LEU A 71 -5.32 7.12 3.32
N ILE A 72 -5.00 7.46 4.57
CA ILE A 72 -5.66 6.88 5.74
C ILE A 72 -7.13 7.31 5.78
N ARG A 73 -7.45 8.55 5.44
CA ARG A 73 -8.83 9.04 5.37
C ARG A 73 -9.65 8.27 4.34
N ASP A 74 -9.09 8.06 3.14
CA ASP A 74 -9.73 7.31 2.07
C ASP A 74 -9.99 5.86 2.52
N ILE A 75 -8.98 5.18 3.07
CA ILE A 75 -9.10 3.82 3.60
C ILE A 75 -10.19 3.74 4.69
N ARG A 76 -10.20 4.66 5.66
CA ARG A 76 -11.17 4.66 6.77
C ARG A 76 -12.59 5.03 6.33
N SER A 77 -12.74 5.79 5.25
CA SER A 77 -14.04 6.14 4.67
C SER A 77 -14.59 5.10 3.70
N SER A 78 -13.75 4.14 3.30
CA SER A 78 -14.12 3.08 2.38
C SER A 78 -15.06 2.04 3.01
N LYS A 79 -15.67 1.19 2.18
CA LYS A 79 -16.54 0.09 2.61
C LYS A 79 -15.78 -1.14 3.11
N TYR A 80 -14.44 -1.10 3.18
CA TYR A 80 -13.66 -2.24 3.62
C TYR A 80 -13.86 -2.45 5.13
N ASN A 81 -14.25 -3.66 5.52
CA ASN A 81 -14.32 -4.04 6.92
C ASN A 81 -12.88 -4.34 7.38
N THR A 82 -12.21 -3.37 8.00
CA THR A 82 -10.76 -3.42 8.18
C THR A 82 -10.38 -4.15 9.48
N LEU A 83 -10.02 -5.43 9.36
CA LEU A 83 -9.26 -6.16 10.37
C LEU A 83 -7.75 -5.88 10.26
N THR A 84 -7.30 -5.33 9.14
CA THR A 84 -5.91 -4.96 8.88
C THR A 84 -5.41 -3.92 9.87
N GLU A 85 -4.32 -4.25 10.56
CA GLU A 85 -3.57 -3.29 11.37
C GLU A 85 -2.79 -2.35 10.43
N ILE A 86 -3.01 -1.04 10.54
CA ILE A 86 -2.34 -0.04 9.70
C ILE A 86 -1.59 0.94 10.58
N GLU A 87 -0.30 1.08 10.30
CA GLU A 87 0.58 2.11 10.87
C GLU A 87 1.14 2.95 9.73
N ASN A 88 1.30 4.25 9.97
CA ASN A 88 1.86 5.17 8.98
C ASN A 88 2.95 6.03 9.59
N TYR A 89 4.00 6.24 8.81
CA TYR A 89 5.21 6.92 9.23
C TYR A 89 5.61 7.97 8.20
N ALA A 90 5.58 9.24 8.63
CA ALA A 90 6.08 10.36 7.85
C ALA A 90 7.61 10.42 7.99
N MET A 91 8.34 9.71 7.13
CA MET A 91 9.81 9.59 7.19
C MET A 91 10.42 9.53 5.79
N ASP A 92 11.63 10.06 5.65
CA ASP A 92 12.46 9.88 4.46
C ASP A 92 13.25 8.58 4.56
N CYS A 93 13.16 7.73 3.53
CA CYS A 93 13.90 6.47 3.43
C CYS A 93 15.44 6.63 3.48
N GLY A 94 15.95 7.83 3.20
CA GLY A 94 17.37 8.17 3.33
C GLY A 94 17.79 8.73 4.69
N SER A 95 16.86 8.90 5.63
CA SER A 95 17.13 9.58 6.91
C SER A 95 17.63 8.65 8.01
N GLU A 96 18.22 9.24 9.07
CA GLU A 96 18.64 8.48 10.25
C GLU A 96 17.45 7.86 11.00
N GLU A 97 16.31 8.53 11.01
CA GLU A 97 15.06 8.04 11.59
C GLU A 97 14.62 6.75 10.90
N PHE A 98 14.68 6.71 9.56
CA PHE A 98 14.36 5.50 8.81
C PHE A 98 15.34 4.37 9.11
N VAL A 99 16.65 4.66 9.21
CA VAL A 99 17.65 3.65 9.60
C VAL A 99 17.35 3.07 10.99
N ARG A 100 16.96 3.91 11.96
CA ARG A 100 16.58 3.46 13.31
C ARG A 100 15.30 2.64 13.29
N TYR A 101 14.28 3.10 12.57
CA TYR A 101 13.03 2.38 12.34
C TYR A 101 13.30 1.00 11.74
N PHE A 102 14.07 0.93 10.65
CA PHE A 102 14.38 -0.31 9.94
C PHE A 102 15.15 -1.31 10.81
N ASN A 103 16.08 -0.83 11.64
CA ASN A 103 16.82 -1.66 12.58
C ASN A 103 15.98 -2.19 13.75
N GLN A 104 14.86 -1.54 14.07
CA GLN A 104 13.91 -1.95 15.11
C GLN A 104 12.70 -2.70 14.54
N LEU A 105 12.61 -2.79 13.21
CA LEU A 105 11.52 -3.41 12.52
C LEU A 105 11.46 -4.89 12.93
N PRO A 106 10.30 -5.40 13.38
CA PRO A 106 10.13 -6.84 13.58
C PRO A 106 10.30 -7.57 12.24
N SER A 107 10.30 -8.90 12.27
CA SER A 107 10.24 -9.69 11.03
C SER A 107 9.06 -9.23 10.17
N VAL A 108 9.37 -8.86 8.92
CA VAL A 108 8.40 -8.44 7.91
C VAL A 108 8.45 -9.45 6.77
N ASP A 109 7.28 -9.85 6.28
CA ASP A 109 7.18 -10.85 5.21
C ASP A 109 7.44 -10.22 3.83
N TYR A 110 6.95 -9.00 3.62
CA TYR A 110 7.08 -8.29 2.34
C TYR A 110 7.51 -6.83 2.51
N LEU A 111 8.60 -6.45 1.84
CA LEU A 111 9.05 -5.06 1.69
C LEU A 111 8.81 -4.60 0.25
N LEU A 112 7.96 -3.58 0.08
CA LEU A 112 7.59 -3.03 -1.22
C LEU A 112 8.09 -1.58 -1.31
N ASN A 113 8.92 -1.26 -2.30
CA ASN A 113 9.46 0.08 -2.48
C ASN A 113 8.92 0.74 -3.76
N PHE A 114 8.15 1.81 -3.57
CA PHE A 114 7.59 2.67 -4.62
C PHE A 114 8.10 4.11 -4.55
N SER A 115 9.06 4.39 -3.67
CA SER A 115 9.68 5.72 -3.57
C SER A 115 10.63 5.97 -4.75
N ALA A 116 10.50 7.13 -5.39
CA ALA A 116 11.39 7.54 -6.48
C ALA A 116 11.27 9.04 -6.77
N LEU A 117 12.38 9.65 -7.20
CA LEU A 117 12.34 10.89 -7.98
C LEU A 117 12.03 10.52 -9.43
N LYS A 118 10.85 10.89 -9.91
CA LYS A 118 10.32 10.46 -11.23
C LYS A 118 10.26 11.54 -12.30
N HIS A 119 10.44 12.80 -11.90
CA HIS A 119 10.48 13.92 -12.82
C HIS A 119 11.91 14.11 -13.32
N VAL A 120 12.05 14.18 -14.64
CA VAL A 120 13.29 14.50 -15.36
C VAL A 120 13.44 15.99 -15.57
#